data_AF-A0A1D2UHA0-F1
#
_entry.id   AF-A0A1D2UHA0-F1
#
_cell.length_a   1.000
_cell.length_b   1.000
_cell.length_c   1.000
_cell.angle_alpha   90.00
_cell.angle_beta   90.00
_cell.angle_gamma   90.00
#
_symmetry.space_group_name_H-M   'P 1'
#
loop_
_entity.id
_entity.type
_entity.pdbx_description
1 polymer ?
#
loop_
_entity_poly.entity_id
_entity_poly.type
_entity_poly.pdbx_seq_one_letter_code
_entity_poly.pdbx_strand_id
1 'polypeptide(L)'
;MSELLFADLPWAALGLSLLLCLAISALGFRRVDWFISLGYGFFIAAQALLFALLYREALSFWLVAQLVLLFAYGLRLGGYLIGRERASSFARELEASRARSAGIAGPVKFAIWVSVSALYVAMASPALFGLVQAAAGAAVPSLPAGVAIMLAGLLLEALADWQKSRFKAANPRAFMRQGLYAIVRCPNYFGEMLFWLGGFVAGLSAYRSLGAWLIAGIGLVCIELIMLGSARRLELKQAERYGGEPAYRDYVERVPILIPLLPLYSLRRLRIYLG
;
A
#
# COMPACT_ATOMS: atom_id res chain seq x y z
N MET A 1 30.43 4.43 15.69
CA MET A 1 29.18 3.63 15.80
C MET A 1 28.12 4.07 14.78
N SER A 2 27.92 5.38 14.55
CA SER A 2 27.04 5.89 13.48
C SER A 2 27.48 5.51 12.06
N GLU A 3 28.78 5.47 11.78
CA GLU A 3 29.30 5.13 10.44
C GLU A 3 28.94 3.71 10.00
N LEU A 4 28.97 2.71 10.90
CA LEU A 4 28.60 1.33 10.58
C LEU A 4 27.09 1.12 10.41
N LEU A 5 26.25 2.00 10.97
CA LEU A 5 24.79 1.84 10.95
C LEU A 5 24.19 2.23 9.60
N PHE A 6 24.74 3.25 8.97
CA PHE A 6 24.22 3.84 7.73
C PHE A 6 25.24 3.86 6.59
N ALA A 7 26.38 3.17 6.76
CA ALA A 7 27.29 2.89 5.67
C ALA A 7 26.53 2.28 4.48
N ASP A 8 26.96 2.67 3.29
CA ASP A 8 26.50 2.14 2.00
C ASP A 8 25.02 2.39 1.65
N LEU A 9 24.32 3.25 2.41
CA LEU A 9 23.02 3.72 1.98
C LEU A 9 23.13 4.67 0.79
N PRO A 10 22.28 4.51 -0.25
CA PRO A 10 22.26 5.37 -1.42
C PRO A 10 21.57 6.70 -1.13
N TRP A 11 22.15 7.51 -0.23
CA TRP A 11 21.52 8.74 0.30
C TRP A 11 21.09 9.71 -0.79
N ALA A 12 21.86 9.86 -1.86
CA ALA A 12 21.49 10.69 -3.00
C ALA A 12 20.21 10.20 -3.69
N ALA A 13 20.10 8.88 -3.94
CA ALA A 13 18.91 8.30 -4.56
C ALA A 13 17.70 8.32 -3.63
N LEU A 14 17.88 8.03 -2.33
CA LEU A 14 16.84 8.17 -1.31
C LEU A 14 16.33 9.61 -1.21
N GLY A 15 17.25 10.58 -1.20
CA GLY A 15 16.93 12.00 -1.17
C GLY A 15 16.17 12.46 -2.41
N LEU A 16 16.61 12.04 -3.61
CA LEU A 16 15.90 12.32 -4.85
C LEU A 16 14.50 11.68 -4.87
N SER A 17 14.37 10.45 -4.36
CA SER A 17 13.09 9.78 -4.21
C SER A 17 12.16 10.54 -3.26
N LEU A 18 12.69 11.04 -2.14
CA LEU A 18 11.94 11.84 -1.18
C LEU A 18 11.49 13.17 -1.80
N LEU A 19 12.37 13.87 -2.51
CA LEU A 19 12.03 15.12 -3.22
C LEU A 19 10.95 14.88 -4.27
N LEU A 20 11.04 13.79 -5.02
CA LEU A 20 10.00 13.39 -5.98
C LEU A 20 8.66 13.14 -5.27
N CYS A 21 8.66 12.35 -4.19
CA CYS A 21 7.46 12.09 -3.40
C CYS A 21 6.87 13.40 -2.83
N LEU A 22 7.68 14.29 -2.27
CA LEU A 22 7.25 15.58 -1.74
C LEU A 22 6.64 16.47 -2.84
N ALA A 23 7.28 16.57 -4.00
CA ALA A 23 6.82 17.39 -5.11
C ALA A 23 5.45 16.95 -5.63
N ILE A 24 5.27 15.65 -5.89
CA ILE A 24 3.99 15.14 -6.40
C ILE A 24 2.92 15.18 -5.29
N SER A 25 3.29 14.92 -4.03
CA SER A 25 2.35 14.93 -2.89
C SER A 25 1.91 16.30 -2.43
N ALA A 26 2.55 17.38 -2.88
CA ALA A 26 2.11 18.74 -2.62
C ALA A 26 0.66 19.01 -3.07
N LEU A 27 0.12 18.22 -4.02
CA LEU A 27 -1.30 18.26 -4.38
C LEU A 27 -2.23 18.01 -3.19
N GLY A 28 -1.78 17.28 -2.17
CA GLY A 28 -2.53 17.03 -0.93
C GLY A 28 -2.78 18.28 -0.08
N PHE A 29 -2.06 19.39 -0.31
CA PHE A 29 -2.40 20.66 0.35
C PHE A 29 -3.73 21.23 -0.14
N ARG A 30 -4.16 20.91 -1.37
CA ARG A 30 -5.50 21.24 -1.85
C ARG A 30 -6.57 20.34 -1.21
N ARG A 31 -6.24 19.07 -1.02
CA ARG A 31 -7.14 18.04 -0.46
C ARG A 31 -6.31 17.04 0.34
N VAL A 32 -6.43 17.08 1.67
CA VAL A 32 -5.57 16.30 2.58
C VAL A 32 -5.65 14.80 2.30
N ASP A 33 -6.82 14.30 1.90
CA ASP A 33 -7.01 12.91 1.54
C ASP A 33 -6.16 12.47 0.33
N TRP A 34 -5.71 13.39 -0.53
CA TRP A 34 -4.80 13.08 -1.65
C TRP A 34 -3.37 12.77 -1.20
N PHE A 35 -2.94 13.17 -0.01
CA PHE A 35 -1.64 12.72 0.52
C PHE A 35 -1.56 11.19 0.60
N ILE A 36 -2.68 10.55 0.96
CA ILE A 36 -2.76 9.12 1.26
C ILE A 36 -3.47 8.32 0.15
N SER A 37 -4.30 8.96 -0.67
CA SER A 37 -5.06 8.30 -1.74
C SER A 37 -4.34 8.36 -3.10
N LEU A 38 -4.67 9.34 -3.95
CA LEU A 38 -4.06 9.50 -5.28
C LEU A 38 -2.54 9.56 -5.18
N GLY A 39 -2.07 10.19 -4.12
CA GLY A 39 -0.66 10.32 -3.90
C GLY A 39 0.06 8.99 -3.84
N TYR A 40 -0.36 8.13 -2.91
CA TYR A 40 0.22 6.81 -2.70
C TYR A 40 0.47 6.04 -4.01
N GLY A 41 -0.56 5.85 -4.84
CA GLY A 41 -0.44 5.12 -6.10
C GLY A 41 0.53 5.77 -7.08
N PHE A 42 0.35 7.06 -7.39
CA PHE A 42 1.19 7.73 -8.37
C PHE A 42 2.64 7.90 -7.90
N PHE A 43 2.90 8.02 -6.61
CA PHE A 43 4.26 8.18 -6.08
C PHE A 43 5.04 6.88 -6.18
N ILE A 44 4.42 5.74 -5.87
CA ILE A 44 5.06 4.43 -6.05
C ILE A 44 5.40 4.20 -7.54
N ALA A 45 4.49 4.56 -8.45
CA ALA A 45 4.76 4.46 -9.88
C ALA A 45 5.90 5.39 -10.33
N ALA A 46 5.92 6.64 -9.85
CA ALA A 46 6.97 7.61 -10.18
C ALA A 46 8.33 7.18 -9.63
N GLN A 47 8.39 6.61 -8.41
CA GLN A 47 9.61 6.06 -7.84
C GLN A 47 10.15 4.88 -8.66
N ALA A 48 9.28 3.99 -9.14
CA ALA A 48 9.70 2.88 -9.99
C ALA A 48 10.38 3.36 -11.28
N LEU A 49 9.83 4.40 -11.92
CA LEU A 49 10.43 5.03 -13.09
C LEU A 49 11.76 5.72 -12.76
N LEU A 50 11.80 6.49 -11.66
CA LEU A 50 13.02 7.15 -11.20
C LEU A 50 14.15 6.13 -10.98
N PHE A 51 13.87 5.03 -10.28
CA PHE A 51 14.85 4.00 -9.99
C PHE A 51 15.34 3.30 -11.27
N ALA A 52 14.46 3.02 -12.22
CA ALA A 52 14.85 2.49 -13.53
C ALA A 52 15.80 3.43 -14.28
N LEU A 53 15.55 4.75 -14.23
CA LEU A 53 16.39 5.75 -14.89
C LEU A 53 17.76 5.90 -14.22
N LEU A 54 17.80 5.93 -12.88
CA LEU A 54 19.04 6.09 -12.12
C LEU A 54 19.97 4.87 -12.24
N TYR A 55 19.42 3.66 -12.32
CA TYR A 55 20.18 2.40 -12.29
C TYR A 55 19.99 1.57 -13.56
N ARG A 56 19.88 2.24 -14.72
CA ARG A 56 19.57 1.60 -16.01
C ARG A 56 20.52 0.43 -16.36
N GLU A 57 21.80 0.57 -16.04
CA GLU A 57 22.84 -0.43 -16.36
C GLU A 57 22.77 -1.66 -15.43
N ALA A 58 22.07 -1.55 -14.29
CA ALA A 58 21.91 -2.63 -13.31
C ALA A 58 20.62 -3.45 -13.52
N LEU A 59 19.82 -3.13 -14.55
CA LEU A 59 18.52 -3.74 -14.78
C LEU A 59 18.67 -5.20 -15.27
N SER A 60 18.46 -6.13 -14.35
CA SER A 60 18.22 -7.54 -14.66
C SER A 60 16.73 -7.82 -14.86
N PHE A 61 16.39 -8.99 -15.43
CA PHE A 61 14.99 -9.41 -15.61
C PHE A 61 14.15 -9.27 -14.32
N TRP A 62 14.65 -9.75 -13.19
CA TRP A 62 13.91 -9.71 -11.93
C TRP A 62 13.76 -8.29 -11.35
N LEU A 63 14.76 -7.43 -11.55
CA LEU A 63 14.66 -6.02 -11.15
C LEU A 63 13.66 -5.26 -12.01
N VAL A 64 13.67 -5.49 -13.32
CA VAL A 64 12.65 -4.94 -14.23
C VAL A 64 11.27 -5.45 -13.82
N ALA A 65 11.10 -6.75 -13.54
CA ALA A 65 9.84 -7.31 -13.08
C ALA A 65 9.35 -6.65 -11.78
N GLN A 66 10.24 -6.45 -10.80
CA GLN A 66 9.91 -5.76 -9.55
C GLN A 66 9.45 -4.31 -9.79
N LEU A 67 10.19 -3.55 -10.62
CA LEU A 67 9.84 -2.16 -10.95
C LEU A 67 8.53 -2.07 -11.74
N VAL A 68 8.30 -2.98 -12.68
CA VAL A 68 7.03 -3.08 -13.42
C VAL A 68 5.88 -3.38 -12.47
N LEU A 69 6.06 -4.25 -11.46
CA LEU A 69 5.04 -4.53 -10.46
C LEU A 69 4.74 -3.31 -9.59
N LEU A 70 5.74 -2.57 -9.13
CA LEU A 70 5.55 -1.30 -8.40
C LEU A 70 4.80 -0.27 -9.27
N PHE A 71 5.21 -0.14 -10.54
CA PHE A 71 4.57 0.76 -11.48
C PHE A 71 3.11 0.39 -11.76
N ALA A 72 2.85 -0.90 -12.03
CA ALA A 72 1.51 -1.42 -12.28
C ALA A 72 0.61 -1.29 -11.04
N TYR A 73 1.15 -1.57 -9.84
CA TYR A 73 0.45 -1.35 -8.58
C TYR A 73 0.01 0.11 -8.44
N GLY A 74 0.94 1.03 -8.64
CA GLY A 74 0.69 2.47 -8.51
C GLY A 74 -0.33 3.00 -9.52
N LEU A 75 -0.22 2.61 -10.79
CA LEU A 75 -1.18 2.98 -11.83
C LEU A 75 -2.57 2.40 -11.59
N ARG A 76 -2.67 1.12 -11.20
CA ARG A 76 -3.94 0.48 -10.89
C ARG A 76 -4.63 1.20 -9.73
N LEU A 77 -3.92 1.45 -8.64
CA LEU A 77 -4.48 2.12 -7.46
C LEU A 77 -4.90 3.56 -7.78
N GLY A 78 -4.02 4.33 -8.43
CA GLY A 78 -4.32 5.70 -8.84
C GLY A 78 -5.54 5.77 -9.78
N GLY A 79 -5.59 4.89 -10.79
CA GLY A 79 -6.70 4.79 -11.73
C GLY A 79 -8.02 4.42 -11.06
N TYR A 80 -8.00 3.42 -10.18
CA TYR A 80 -9.19 3.01 -9.41
C TYR A 80 -9.74 4.16 -8.55
N LEU A 81 -8.86 4.90 -7.86
CA LEU A 81 -9.25 6.01 -7.01
C LEU A 81 -9.83 7.18 -7.83
N ILE A 82 -9.23 7.53 -8.97
CA ILE A 82 -9.77 8.55 -9.88
C ILE A 82 -11.17 8.14 -10.37
N GLY A 83 -11.32 6.88 -10.82
CA GLY A 83 -12.61 6.36 -11.27
C GLY A 83 -13.68 6.42 -10.18
N ARG A 84 -13.31 6.04 -8.94
CA ARG A 84 -14.22 6.06 -7.79
C ARG A 84 -14.63 7.48 -7.39
N GLU A 85 -13.71 8.45 -7.41
CA GLU A 85 -14.03 9.85 -7.09
C GLU A 85 -15.03 10.46 -8.07
N ARG A 86 -15.05 10.00 -9.33
CA ARG A 86 -16.01 10.46 -10.36
C ARG A 86 -17.38 9.80 -10.24
N ALA A 87 -17.50 8.71 -9.47
CA ALA A 87 -18.77 8.00 -9.32
C ALA A 87 -19.73 8.75 -8.38
N SER A 88 -20.97 8.98 -8.82
CA SER A 88 -22.00 9.65 -8.03
C SER A 88 -22.29 8.96 -6.70
N SER A 89 -22.14 7.63 -6.64
CA SER A 89 -22.27 6.82 -5.42
C SER A 89 -21.27 7.21 -4.32
N PHE A 90 -20.14 7.84 -4.68
CA PHE A 90 -19.09 8.25 -3.76
C PHE A 90 -19.20 9.72 -3.32
N ALA A 91 -20.08 10.52 -3.94
CA ALA A 91 -20.20 11.96 -3.67
C ALA A 91 -20.39 12.29 -2.19
N ARG A 92 -21.30 11.58 -1.50
CA ARG A 92 -21.53 11.78 -0.05
C ARG A 92 -20.30 11.48 0.80
N GLU A 93 -19.55 10.45 0.43
CA GLU A 93 -18.34 10.08 1.17
C GLU A 93 -17.18 11.06 0.91
N LEU A 94 -17.12 11.57 -0.31
CA LEU A 94 -16.20 12.63 -0.70
C LEU A 94 -16.47 13.93 0.07
N GLU A 95 -17.73 14.34 0.20
CA GLU A 95 -18.14 15.49 1.01
C GLU A 95 -17.80 15.29 2.49
N ALA A 96 -18.14 14.12 3.05
CA ALA A 96 -17.79 13.79 4.43
C ALA A 96 -16.27 13.80 4.67
N SER A 97 -15.47 13.36 3.69
CA SER A 97 -14.01 13.45 3.74
C SER A 97 -13.53 14.89 3.75
N ARG A 98 -14.07 15.74 2.87
CA ARG A 98 -13.74 17.18 2.83
C ARG A 98 -14.08 17.88 4.14
N ALA A 99 -15.25 17.59 4.72
CA ALA A 99 -15.65 18.15 6.01
C ALA A 99 -14.67 17.77 7.13
N ARG A 100 -14.23 16.50 7.20
CA ARG A 100 -13.21 16.05 8.18
C ARG A 100 -11.85 16.74 7.96
N SER A 101 -11.48 17.01 6.72
CA SER A 101 -10.18 17.62 6.39
C SER A 101 -10.15 19.15 6.48
N ALA A 102 -11.31 19.82 6.51
CA ALA A 102 -11.40 21.28 6.54
C ALA A 102 -10.76 21.90 7.80
N GLY A 103 -10.86 21.23 8.94
CA GLY A 103 -10.34 21.71 10.23
C GLY A 103 -8.87 21.35 10.52
N ILE A 104 -8.16 20.69 9.60
CA ILE A 104 -6.78 20.27 9.85
C ILE A 104 -5.85 21.49 9.74
N ALA A 105 -5.15 21.82 10.83
CA ALA A 105 -4.23 22.95 10.88
C ALA A 105 -3.03 22.78 9.93
N GLY A 106 -2.48 23.89 9.42
CA GLY A 106 -1.35 23.91 8.48
C GLY A 106 -0.13 23.10 8.93
N PRO A 107 0.35 23.24 10.18
CA PRO A 107 1.47 22.44 10.68
C PRO A 107 1.21 20.93 10.68
N VAL A 108 -0.04 20.53 10.96
CA VAL A 108 -0.45 19.11 10.93
C VAL A 108 -0.45 18.59 9.49
N LYS A 109 -0.92 19.38 8.52
CA LYS A 109 -0.84 19.03 7.09
C LYS A 109 0.61 18.83 6.64
N PHE A 110 1.50 19.73 7.06
CA PHE A 110 2.93 19.62 6.74
C PHE A 110 3.56 18.36 7.36
N ALA A 111 3.25 18.06 8.63
CA ALA A 111 3.73 16.84 9.28
C ALA A 111 3.23 15.57 8.56
N ILE A 112 1.95 15.52 8.18
CA ILE A 112 1.38 14.43 7.37
C ILE A 112 2.12 14.32 6.03
N TRP A 113 2.29 15.43 5.32
CA TRP A 113 2.95 15.47 4.01
C TRP A 113 4.36 14.87 4.02
N VAL A 114 5.18 15.28 4.98
CA VAL A 114 6.56 14.78 5.13
C VAL A 114 6.55 13.32 5.57
N SER A 115 5.76 12.97 6.58
CA SER A 115 5.74 11.61 7.15
C SER A 115 5.27 10.57 6.13
N VAL A 116 4.22 10.90 5.38
CA VAL A 116 3.65 10.04 4.34
C VAL A 116 4.60 9.91 3.15
N SER A 117 5.28 11.00 2.74
CA SER A 117 6.31 10.93 1.69
C SER A 117 7.49 10.04 2.09
N ALA A 118 7.97 10.17 3.34
CA ALA A 118 9.02 9.32 3.88
C ALA A 118 8.60 7.84 3.95
N LEU A 119 7.35 7.56 4.33
CA LEU A 119 6.78 6.22 4.32
C LEU A 119 6.81 5.59 2.92
N TYR A 120 6.43 6.33 1.87
CA TYR A 120 6.47 5.78 0.51
C TYR A 120 7.88 5.50 -0.01
N VAL A 121 8.86 6.31 0.40
CA VAL A 121 10.27 6.02 0.12
C VAL A 121 10.70 4.74 0.86
N ALA A 122 10.33 4.60 2.13
CA ALA A 122 10.63 3.42 2.92
C ALA A 122 10.01 2.14 2.30
N MET A 123 8.76 2.21 1.84
CA MET A 123 8.06 1.11 1.18
C MET A 123 8.70 0.71 -0.16
N ALA A 124 9.19 1.67 -0.95
CA ALA A 124 9.83 1.39 -2.24
C ALA A 124 11.33 1.07 -2.12
N SER A 125 11.95 1.34 -0.96
CA SER A 125 13.38 1.17 -0.72
C SER A 125 13.94 -0.24 -0.99
N PRO A 126 13.20 -1.36 -0.81
CA PRO A 126 13.73 -2.68 -1.16
C PRO A 126 14.17 -2.82 -2.62
N ALA A 127 13.43 -2.20 -3.55
CA ALA A 127 13.79 -2.20 -4.96
C ALA A 127 15.04 -1.36 -5.22
N LEU A 128 15.16 -0.19 -4.57
CA LEU A 128 16.33 0.66 -4.66
C LEU A 128 17.59 -0.05 -4.13
N PHE A 129 17.50 -0.71 -2.98
CA PHE A 129 18.64 -1.44 -2.42
C PHE A 129 19.04 -2.62 -3.32
N GLY A 130 18.08 -3.34 -3.90
CA GLY A 130 18.36 -4.37 -4.91
C GLY A 130 19.13 -3.82 -6.12
N LEU A 131 18.71 -2.66 -6.65
CA LEU A 131 19.37 -2.00 -7.78
C LEU A 131 20.80 -1.55 -7.44
N VAL A 132 21.01 -0.98 -6.25
CA VAL A 132 22.34 -0.53 -5.79
C VAL A 132 23.30 -1.71 -5.69
N GLN A 133 22.86 -2.82 -5.11
CA GLN A 133 23.69 -4.02 -5.00
C GLN A 133 24.00 -4.61 -6.38
N ALA A 134 23.02 -4.68 -7.27
CA ALA A 134 23.24 -5.15 -8.64
C ALA A 134 24.19 -4.24 -9.42
N ALA A 135 24.10 -2.92 -9.26
CA ALA A 135 25.01 -1.95 -9.87
C ALA A 135 26.46 -2.12 -9.38
N ALA A 136 26.64 -2.56 -8.14
CA ALA A 136 27.94 -2.92 -7.57
C ALA A 136 28.42 -4.34 -7.96
N GLY A 137 27.69 -5.04 -8.84
CA GLY A 137 28.03 -6.39 -9.29
C GLY A 137 27.65 -7.50 -8.31
N ALA A 138 26.92 -7.20 -7.23
CA ALA A 138 26.48 -8.20 -6.27
C ALA A 138 25.17 -8.88 -6.71
N ALA A 139 25.09 -10.19 -6.53
CA ALA A 139 23.85 -10.93 -6.74
C ALA A 139 22.80 -10.61 -5.66
N VAL A 140 21.52 -10.61 -6.06
CA VAL A 140 20.37 -10.40 -5.18
C VAL A 140 19.42 -11.61 -5.27
N PRO A 141 19.81 -12.78 -4.75
CA PRO A 141 19.07 -14.05 -4.93
C PRO A 141 17.66 -14.06 -4.31
N SER A 142 17.31 -13.09 -3.46
CA SER A 142 15.97 -12.96 -2.89
C SER A 142 14.93 -12.38 -3.87
N LEU A 143 15.37 -11.75 -4.96
CA LEU A 143 14.47 -11.09 -5.93
C LEU A 143 13.37 -12.01 -6.50
N PRO A 144 13.65 -13.23 -7.00
CA PRO A 144 12.61 -14.05 -7.63
C PRO A 144 11.48 -14.41 -6.66
N ALA A 145 11.82 -14.76 -5.42
CA ALA A 145 10.85 -15.08 -4.38
C ALA A 145 9.98 -13.86 -4.04
N GLY A 146 10.61 -12.70 -3.83
CA GLY A 146 9.88 -11.48 -3.53
C GLY A 146 8.97 -11.02 -4.68
N VAL A 147 9.46 -11.07 -5.91
CA VAL A 147 8.68 -10.76 -7.13
C VAL A 147 7.49 -11.71 -7.29
N ALA A 148 7.65 -13.00 -7.00
CA ALA A 148 6.55 -13.96 -7.06
C ALA A 148 5.46 -13.63 -6.01
N ILE A 149 5.85 -13.27 -4.78
CA ILE A 149 4.91 -12.86 -3.73
C ILE A 149 4.22 -11.54 -4.11
N MET A 150 4.97 -10.56 -4.66
CA MET A 150 4.41 -9.30 -5.16
C MET A 150 3.35 -9.55 -6.23
N LEU A 151 3.68 -10.38 -7.22
CA LEU A 151 2.75 -10.72 -8.30
C LEU A 151 1.47 -11.38 -7.76
N ALA A 152 1.62 -12.34 -6.83
CA ALA A 152 0.47 -12.99 -6.20
C ALA A 152 -0.41 -11.98 -5.43
N GLY A 153 0.19 -11.06 -4.68
CA GLY A 153 -0.51 -9.99 -3.97
C GLY A 153 -1.28 -9.07 -4.92
N LEU A 154 -0.62 -8.59 -5.98
CA LEU A 154 -1.23 -7.72 -6.99
C LEU A 154 -2.40 -8.39 -7.71
N LEU A 155 -2.25 -9.66 -8.11
CA LEU A 155 -3.31 -10.42 -8.77
C LEU A 155 -4.51 -10.65 -7.83
N LEU A 156 -4.24 -11.00 -6.57
CA LEU A 156 -5.29 -11.20 -5.57
C LEU A 156 -6.07 -9.91 -5.32
N GLU A 157 -5.37 -8.80 -5.15
CA GLU A 157 -5.98 -7.49 -4.95
C GLU A 157 -6.82 -7.08 -6.17
N ALA A 158 -6.25 -7.17 -7.38
CA ALA A 158 -6.94 -6.81 -8.61
C ALA A 158 -8.20 -7.66 -8.83
N LEU A 159 -8.13 -8.97 -8.56
CA LEU A 159 -9.29 -9.87 -8.66
C LEU A 159 -10.36 -9.53 -7.62
N ALA A 160 -9.96 -9.26 -6.38
CA ALA A 160 -10.89 -8.87 -5.31
C ALA A 160 -11.62 -7.57 -5.63
N ASP A 161 -10.89 -6.54 -6.07
CA ASP A 161 -11.47 -5.25 -6.46
C ASP A 161 -12.41 -5.41 -7.67
N TRP A 162 -12.04 -6.21 -8.67
CA TRP A 162 -12.90 -6.51 -9.81
C TRP A 162 -14.20 -7.21 -9.38
N GLN A 163 -14.11 -8.27 -8.56
CA GLN A 163 -15.26 -9.00 -8.04
C GLN A 163 -16.19 -8.07 -7.26
N LYS A 164 -15.65 -7.23 -6.37
CA LYS A 164 -16.42 -6.29 -5.56
C LYS A 164 -17.07 -5.20 -6.40
N SER A 165 -16.33 -4.64 -7.37
CA SER A 165 -16.83 -3.58 -8.25
C SER A 165 -17.99 -4.10 -9.12
N ARG A 166 -17.81 -5.26 -9.75
CA ARG A 166 -18.87 -5.93 -10.53
C ARG A 166 -20.09 -6.26 -9.66
N PHE A 167 -19.88 -6.80 -8.46
CA PHE A 167 -20.97 -7.13 -7.55
C PHE A 167 -21.75 -5.89 -7.13
N LYS A 168 -21.06 -4.79 -6.76
CA LYS A 168 -21.68 -3.55 -6.30
C LYS A 168 -22.38 -2.77 -7.40
N ALA A 169 -21.94 -2.90 -8.65
CA ALA A 169 -22.66 -2.35 -9.80
C ALA A 169 -24.04 -3.03 -9.96
N ALA A 170 -24.11 -4.35 -9.81
CA ALA A 170 -25.36 -5.11 -9.90
C ALA A 170 -26.20 -5.06 -8.60
N ASN A 171 -25.55 -4.97 -7.44
CA ASN A 171 -26.17 -5.03 -6.12
C ASN A 171 -25.71 -3.87 -5.22
N PRO A 172 -26.16 -2.62 -5.47
CA PRO A 172 -25.64 -1.43 -4.77
C PRO A 172 -25.87 -1.44 -3.25
N ARG A 173 -26.95 -2.10 -2.81
CA ARG A 173 -27.33 -2.18 -1.40
C ARG A 173 -26.70 -3.39 -0.70
N ALA A 174 -26.68 -4.59 -1.28
CA ALA A 174 -26.20 -5.81 -0.62
C ALA A 174 -24.71 -5.79 -0.28
N PHE A 175 -24.29 -6.53 0.76
CA PHE A 175 -22.86 -6.74 1.06
C PHE A 175 -22.26 -7.86 0.20
N MET A 176 -20.97 -7.73 -0.14
CA MET A 176 -20.26 -8.72 -0.96
C MET A 176 -19.80 -9.88 -0.08
N ARG A 177 -20.19 -11.11 -0.44
CA ARG A 177 -19.88 -12.36 0.28
C ARG A 177 -19.58 -13.55 -0.63
N GLN A 178 -19.33 -13.28 -1.92
CA GLN A 178 -19.12 -14.29 -2.96
C GLN A 178 -17.67 -14.24 -3.45
N GLY A 179 -17.21 -15.31 -4.12
CA GLY A 179 -15.84 -15.38 -4.63
C GLY A 179 -14.81 -15.31 -3.51
N LEU A 180 -13.80 -14.45 -3.65
CA LEU A 180 -12.76 -14.27 -2.64
C LEU A 180 -13.32 -13.79 -1.29
N TYR A 181 -14.42 -13.04 -1.33
CA TYR A 181 -15.10 -12.55 -0.12
C TYR A 181 -15.78 -13.67 0.67
N ALA A 182 -15.99 -14.85 0.10
CA ALA A 182 -16.48 -16.01 0.86
C ALA A 182 -15.37 -16.66 1.71
N ILE A 183 -14.09 -16.41 1.38
CA ILE A 183 -12.93 -16.99 2.04
C ILE A 183 -12.39 -16.05 3.12
N VAL A 184 -12.36 -14.75 2.83
CA VAL A 184 -11.86 -13.71 3.74
C VAL A 184 -12.60 -12.40 3.46
N ARG A 185 -12.91 -11.59 4.49
CA ARG A 185 -13.76 -10.39 4.31
C ARG A 185 -13.06 -9.22 3.63
N CYS A 186 -11.73 -9.13 3.74
CA CYS A 186 -10.90 -8.08 3.13
C CYS A 186 -9.79 -8.65 2.21
N PRO A 187 -10.13 -9.41 1.14
CA PRO A 187 -9.15 -10.06 0.29
C PRO A 187 -8.27 -9.05 -0.47
N ASN A 188 -8.82 -7.88 -0.80
CA ASN A 188 -8.07 -6.80 -1.44
C ASN A 188 -6.99 -6.21 -0.50
N TYR A 189 -7.30 -6.05 0.80
CA TYR A 189 -6.30 -5.58 1.77
C TYR A 189 -5.23 -6.64 2.03
N PHE A 190 -5.61 -7.92 2.06
CA PHE A 190 -4.64 -9.01 2.16
C PHE A 190 -3.71 -9.08 0.93
N GLY A 191 -4.26 -8.86 -0.28
CA GLY A 191 -3.45 -8.75 -1.49
C GLY A 191 -2.44 -7.60 -1.41
N GLU A 192 -2.85 -6.45 -0.88
CA GLU A 192 -1.95 -5.31 -0.64
C GLU A 192 -0.85 -5.63 0.39
N MET A 193 -1.18 -6.28 1.51
CA MET A 193 -0.21 -6.75 2.50
C MET A 193 0.82 -7.70 1.86
N LEU A 194 0.35 -8.70 1.11
CA LEU A 194 1.23 -9.63 0.39
C LEU A 194 2.12 -8.91 -0.61
N PHE A 195 1.60 -7.90 -1.32
CA PHE A 195 2.39 -7.13 -2.27
C PHE A 195 3.60 -6.46 -1.60
N TRP A 196 3.38 -5.77 -0.48
CA TRP A 196 4.46 -5.09 0.24
C TRP A 196 5.39 -6.03 0.97
N LEU A 197 4.87 -7.13 1.51
CA LEU A 197 5.69 -8.22 2.04
C LEU A 197 6.61 -8.79 0.95
N GLY A 198 6.10 -9.01 -0.26
CA GLY A 198 6.90 -9.46 -1.39
C GLY A 198 8.01 -8.46 -1.75
N GLY A 199 7.70 -7.16 -1.74
CA GLY A 199 8.69 -6.10 -1.93
C GLY A 199 9.80 -6.16 -0.90
N PHE A 200 9.46 -6.30 0.38
CA PHE A 200 10.43 -6.48 1.46
C PHE A 200 11.27 -7.76 1.30
N VAL A 201 10.63 -8.89 0.96
CA VAL A 201 11.31 -10.17 0.71
C VAL A 201 12.29 -10.05 -0.45
N ALA A 202 11.92 -9.35 -1.53
CA ALA A 202 12.77 -9.16 -2.71
C ALA A 202 14.13 -8.52 -2.34
N GLY A 203 14.14 -7.62 -1.35
CA GLY A 203 15.34 -6.92 -0.88
C GLY A 203 16.18 -7.63 0.18
N LEU A 204 15.76 -8.80 0.71
CA LEU A 204 16.44 -9.45 1.86
C LEU A 204 17.95 -9.64 1.67
N SER A 205 18.38 -10.06 0.48
CA SER A 205 19.80 -10.26 0.16
C SER A 205 20.55 -8.95 -0.20
N ALA A 206 19.84 -7.82 -0.23
CA ALA A 206 20.37 -6.50 -0.51
C ALA A 206 20.50 -5.59 0.72
N TYR A 207 19.96 -5.98 1.88
CA TYR A 207 20.07 -5.20 3.12
C TYR A 207 21.44 -5.36 3.78
N ARG A 208 22.43 -4.57 3.33
CA ARG A 208 23.83 -4.66 3.77
C ARG A 208 24.16 -3.92 5.08
N SER A 209 23.29 -3.00 5.51
CA SER A 209 23.48 -2.23 6.74
C SER A 209 22.22 -2.23 7.61
N LEU A 210 22.34 -1.91 8.89
CA LEU A 210 21.18 -1.80 9.79
C LEU A 210 20.21 -0.72 9.30
N GLY A 211 20.72 0.37 8.73
CA GLY A 211 19.91 1.41 8.12
C GLY A 211 19.02 0.89 6.99
N ALA A 212 19.52 0.00 6.12
CA ALA A 212 18.71 -0.61 5.06
C ALA A 212 17.58 -1.47 5.64
N TRP A 213 17.89 -2.29 6.65
CA TRP A 213 16.89 -3.09 7.37
C TRP A 213 15.83 -2.23 8.04
N LEU A 214 16.23 -1.14 8.71
CA LEU A 214 15.31 -0.26 9.41
C LEU A 214 14.40 0.49 8.44
N ILE A 215 14.93 1.06 7.35
CA ILE A 215 14.11 1.80 6.37
C ILE A 215 13.11 0.85 5.72
N ALA A 216 13.54 -0.28 5.17
CA ALA A 216 12.65 -1.25 4.53
C ALA A 216 11.64 -1.86 5.52
N GLY A 217 12.10 -2.19 6.73
CA GLY A 217 11.27 -2.78 7.78
C GLY A 217 10.22 -1.82 8.32
N ILE A 218 10.56 -0.54 8.53
CA ILE A 218 9.58 0.51 8.89
C ILE A 218 8.54 0.64 7.79
N GLY A 219 8.96 0.67 6.52
CA GLY A 219 8.06 0.70 5.37
C GLY A 219 7.03 -0.43 5.42
N LEU A 220 7.50 -1.68 5.59
CA LEU A 220 6.65 -2.86 5.72
C LEU A 220 5.71 -2.78 6.94
N VAL A 221 6.26 -2.58 8.14
CA VAL A 221 5.46 -2.57 9.38
C VAL A 221 4.39 -1.49 9.34
N CYS A 222 4.70 -0.29 8.86
CA CYS A 222 3.74 0.79 8.75
C CYS A 222 2.59 0.43 7.79
N ILE A 223 2.86 -0.11 6.60
CA ILE A 223 1.79 -0.46 5.67
C ILE A 223 0.91 -1.60 6.19
N GLU A 224 1.49 -2.61 6.85
CA GLU A 224 0.74 -3.69 7.50
C GLU A 224 -0.21 -3.15 8.59
N LEU A 225 0.27 -2.21 9.42
CA LEU A 225 -0.56 -1.55 10.44
C LEU A 225 -1.66 -0.67 9.82
N ILE A 226 -1.35 0.04 8.72
CA ILE A 226 -2.35 0.83 7.98
C ILE A 226 -3.43 -0.09 7.39
N MET A 227 -3.06 -1.27 6.87
CA MET A 227 -4.02 -2.25 6.35
C MET A 227 -4.91 -2.83 7.45
N LEU A 228 -4.35 -3.18 8.60
CA LEU A 228 -5.12 -3.61 9.78
C LEU A 228 -6.10 -2.52 10.25
N GLY A 229 -5.64 -1.26 10.32
CA GLY A 229 -6.50 -0.12 10.66
C GLY A 229 -7.62 0.09 9.62
N SER A 230 -7.30 -0.05 8.33
CA SER A 230 -8.26 0.06 7.24
C SER A 230 -9.31 -1.06 7.26
N ALA A 231 -8.90 -2.30 7.54
CA ALA A 231 -9.79 -3.44 7.73
C ALA A 231 -10.76 -3.20 8.90
N ARG A 232 -10.26 -2.69 10.03
CA ARG A 232 -11.07 -2.32 11.18
C ARG A 232 -12.10 -1.23 10.85
N ARG A 233 -11.67 -0.12 10.23
CA ARG A 233 -12.58 0.96 9.82
C ARG A 233 -13.67 0.45 8.88
N LEU A 234 -13.31 -0.43 7.94
CA LEU A 234 -14.26 -1.05 7.02
C LEU A 234 -15.26 -1.94 7.77
N GLU A 235 -14.81 -2.76 8.72
CA GLU A 235 -15.66 -3.60 9.55
C GLU A 235 -16.70 -2.77 10.32
N LEU A 236 -16.29 -1.68 10.95
CA LEU A 236 -17.19 -0.79 11.70
C LEU A 236 -18.25 -0.17 10.78
N LYS A 237 -17.82 0.37 9.64
CA LYS A 237 -18.72 0.97 8.65
C LYS A 237 -19.69 -0.04 8.04
N GLN A 238 -19.25 -1.27 7.80
CA GLN A 238 -20.13 -2.34 7.33
C GLN A 238 -21.10 -2.79 8.43
N ALA A 239 -20.69 -2.80 9.69
CA ALA A 239 -21.58 -3.10 10.81
C ALA A 239 -22.68 -2.03 10.98
N GLU A 240 -22.36 -0.74 10.83
CA GLU A 240 -23.35 0.33 10.81
C GLU A 240 -24.36 0.16 9.67
N ARG A 241 -23.89 -0.25 8.49
CA ARG A 241 -24.71 -0.36 7.28
C ARG A 241 -25.53 -1.65 7.20
N TYR A 242 -24.98 -2.78 7.64
CA TYR A 242 -25.50 -4.13 7.42
C TYR A 242 -25.76 -4.91 8.70
N GLY A 243 -25.41 -4.37 9.87
CA GLY A 243 -25.47 -5.09 11.16
C GLY A 243 -26.87 -5.58 11.55
N GLY A 244 -27.92 -4.95 11.04
CA GLY A 244 -29.31 -5.39 11.24
C GLY A 244 -29.70 -6.63 10.41
N GLU A 245 -28.93 -7.01 9.39
CA GLU A 245 -29.24 -8.14 8.51
C GLU A 245 -28.75 -9.46 9.14
N PRO A 246 -29.63 -10.47 9.40
CA PRO A 246 -29.21 -11.78 9.92
C PRO A 246 -28.11 -12.43 9.08
N ALA A 247 -28.22 -12.31 7.75
CA ALA A 247 -27.25 -12.84 6.80
C ALA A 247 -25.85 -12.21 6.92
N TYR A 248 -25.76 -10.94 7.30
CA TYR A 248 -24.47 -10.28 7.52
C TYR A 248 -23.83 -10.73 8.84
N ARG A 249 -24.64 -10.94 9.88
CA ARG A 249 -24.15 -11.44 11.17
C ARG A 249 -23.53 -12.83 11.06
N ASP A 250 -24.23 -13.77 10.40
CA ASP A 250 -23.70 -15.11 10.12
C ASP A 250 -22.40 -15.05 9.28
N TYR A 251 -22.35 -14.17 8.29
CA TYR A 251 -21.17 -13.97 7.46
C TYR A 251 -19.93 -13.52 8.26
N VAL A 252 -20.08 -12.53 9.16
CA VAL A 252 -18.92 -12.02 9.93
C VAL A 252 -18.44 -12.97 11.02
N GLU A 253 -19.29 -13.91 11.45
CA GLU A 253 -18.95 -14.95 12.42
C GLU A 253 -18.18 -16.12 11.79
N ARG A 254 -18.42 -16.40 10.50
CA ARG A 254 -17.82 -17.55 9.79
C ARG A 254 -16.62 -17.20 8.92
N VAL A 255 -16.53 -15.96 8.46
CA VAL A 255 -15.52 -15.56 7.48
C VAL A 255 -14.45 -14.68 8.15
N PRO A 256 -13.17 -15.09 8.15
CA PRO A 256 -12.09 -14.34 8.79
C PRO A 256 -11.93 -12.96 8.14
N ILE A 257 -11.48 -11.97 8.91
CA ILE A 257 -11.48 -10.59 8.44
C ILE A 257 -10.39 -10.29 7.41
N LEU A 258 -9.17 -10.82 7.60
CA LEU A 258 -7.98 -10.35 6.88
C LEU A 258 -7.04 -11.45 6.39
N ILE A 259 -6.66 -12.41 7.23
CA ILE A 259 -5.77 -13.50 6.83
C ILE A 259 -6.62 -14.75 6.60
N PRO A 260 -6.63 -15.34 5.39
CA PRO A 260 -7.35 -16.58 5.12
C PRO A 260 -6.91 -17.70 6.08
N LEU A 261 -7.87 -18.55 6.49
CA LEU A 261 -7.64 -19.71 7.37
C LEU A 261 -7.16 -19.42 8.81
N LEU A 262 -6.80 -18.17 9.12
CA LEU A 262 -6.56 -17.74 10.49
C LEU A 262 -7.90 -17.38 11.15
N PRO A 263 -8.28 -17.94 12.32
CA PRO A 263 -9.58 -17.71 12.96
C PRO A 263 -9.68 -16.32 13.64
N LEU A 264 -9.27 -15.27 12.92
CA LEU A 264 -9.37 -13.88 13.32
C LEU A 264 -10.61 -13.26 12.66
N TYR A 265 -11.72 -13.26 13.39
CA TYR A 265 -13.01 -12.82 12.87
C TYR A 265 -13.32 -11.35 13.12
N SER A 266 -12.59 -10.63 13.97
CA SER A 266 -12.90 -9.21 14.22
C SER A 266 -11.67 -8.42 14.65
N LEU A 267 -11.61 -7.16 14.20
CA LEU A 267 -10.56 -6.19 14.57
C LEU A 267 -11.12 -5.05 15.43
N ARG A 268 -12.39 -5.08 15.84
CA ARG A 268 -13.03 -3.98 16.60
C ARG A 268 -12.26 -3.60 17.86
N ARG A 269 -11.71 -4.59 18.56
CA ARG A 269 -10.95 -4.41 19.81
C ARG A 269 -9.51 -3.94 19.58
N LEU A 270 -9.01 -4.00 18.35
CA LEU A 270 -7.65 -3.59 18.03
C LEU A 270 -7.57 -2.05 18.04
N ARG A 271 -6.68 -1.50 18.86
CA ARG A 271 -6.38 -0.06 18.89
C ARG A 271 -5.14 0.20 18.05
N ILE A 272 -5.33 0.61 16.80
CA ILE A 272 -4.27 1.09 15.92
C ILE A 272 -4.47 2.59 15.73
N TYR A 273 -3.41 3.37 15.97
CA TYR A 273 -3.42 4.83 15.89
C TYR A 273 -2.90 5.37 14.54
N LEU A 274 -2.60 4.49 13.58
CA LEU A 274 -1.98 4.82 12.29
C LEU A 274 -2.99 5.05 11.14
N GLY A 275 -4.16 5.64 11.41
CA GLY A 275 -4.98 6.23 10.31
C GLY A 275 -6.40 6.58 10.66
#